data_AF-A0A518AGP1-F1
#
_entry.id   AF-A0A518AGP1-F1
#
_cell.length_a   1.000
_cell.length_b   1.000
_cell.length_c   1.000
_cell.angle_alpha   90.00
_cell.angle_beta   90.00
_cell.angle_gamma   90.00
#
_symmetry.space_group_name_H-M   'P 1'
#
loop_
_entity.id
_entity.type
_entity.pdbx_description
1 polymer ?
#
loop_
_entity_poly.entity_id
_entity_poly.type
_entity_poly.pdbx_seq_one_letter_code
_entity_poly.pdbx_strand_id
1 'polypeptide(L)'
;MRHKLTTLAVFSYVAICLAVDFIPHHGPPLFRYTGSDPEVHVWNIGWPLGTAIYDPRYGWHWGPEAFVVLPLQVVLLLVAITAWRLWRWSSKR
;
A
#
# COMPACT_ATOMS: atom_id res chain seq x y z
N MET A 1 7.23 -11.71 -26.85
CA MET A 1 7.40 -10.35 -26.28
C MET A 1 6.25 -9.92 -25.36
N ARG A 2 4.97 -10.07 -25.75
CA ARG A 2 3.81 -9.60 -24.97
C ARG A 2 3.79 -10.00 -23.48
N HIS A 3 4.06 -11.27 -23.14
CA HIS A 3 4.02 -11.73 -21.74
C HIS A 3 5.06 -11.06 -20.83
N LYS A 4 6.25 -10.69 -21.36
CA LYS A 4 7.30 -9.99 -20.60
C LYS A 4 6.83 -8.60 -20.16
N LEU A 5 6.10 -7.93 -21.05
CA LEU A 5 5.58 -6.58 -20.83
C LEU A 5 4.49 -6.60 -19.75
N THR A 6 3.60 -7.60 -19.78
CA THR A 6 2.53 -7.74 -18.79
C THR A 6 3.09 -8.02 -17.40
N THR A 7 4.06 -8.92 -17.25
CA THR A 7 4.68 -9.17 -15.95
C THR A 7 5.36 -7.92 -15.41
N LEU A 8 6.14 -7.23 -16.24
CA LEU A 8 6.78 -5.98 -15.83
C LEU A 8 5.75 -4.94 -15.36
N ALA A 9 4.66 -4.76 -16.11
CA ALA A 9 3.59 -3.83 -15.76
C ALA A 9 2.94 -4.15 -14.40
N VAL A 10 2.66 -5.43 -14.09
CA VAL A 10 2.08 -5.84 -12.81
C VAL A 10 3.02 -5.52 -11.65
N PHE A 11 4.31 -5.83 -11.78
CA PHE A 11 5.30 -5.51 -10.75
C PHE A 11 5.45 -4.01 -10.54
N SER A 12 5.54 -3.25 -11.63
CA SER A 12 5.60 -1.79 -11.56
C SER A 12 4.36 -1.22 -10.90
N TYR A 13 3.16 -1.74 -11.20
CA TYR A 13 1.92 -1.31 -10.55
C TYR A 13 1.95 -1.57 -9.04
N VAL A 14 2.26 -2.79 -8.60
CA VAL A 14 2.33 -3.12 -7.16
C VAL A 14 3.38 -2.28 -6.45
N ALA A 15 4.56 -2.08 -7.06
CA ALA A 15 5.61 -1.23 -6.50
C ALA A 15 5.19 0.24 -6.39
N ILE A 16 4.47 0.76 -7.40
CA ILE A 16 3.94 2.13 -7.37
C ILE A 16 2.88 2.25 -6.27
N CYS A 17 1.95 1.31 -6.13
CA CYS A 17 0.96 1.33 -5.04
C CYS A 17 1.65 1.37 -3.67
N LEU A 18 2.64 0.49 -3.46
CA LEU A 18 3.42 0.48 -2.22
C LEU A 18 4.16 1.80 -1.99
N ALA A 19 4.71 2.43 -3.03
CA ALA A 19 5.38 3.71 -2.91
C ALA A 19 4.41 4.85 -2.59
N VAL A 20 3.22 4.84 -3.19
CA VAL A 20 2.18 5.86 -2.97
C VAL A 20 1.61 5.77 -1.55
N ASP A 21 1.58 4.58 -0.94
CA ASP A 21 1.18 4.44 0.47
C ASP A 21 2.03 5.28 1.42
N PHE A 22 3.30 5.52 1.08
CA PHE A 22 4.21 6.33 1.89
C PHE A 22 4.14 7.83 1.58
N ILE A 23 3.29 8.27 0.65
CA ILE A 23 3.10 9.69 0.36
C ILE A 23 2.07 10.24 1.35
N PRO A 24 2.49 11.03 2.35
CA PRO A 24 1.56 11.53 3.35
C PRO A 24 0.68 12.63 2.73
N HIS A 25 -0.61 12.62 3.08
CA HIS A 25 -1.58 13.63 2.70
C HIS A 25 -2.08 14.37 3.93
N HIS A 26 -1.90 15.69 3.96
CA HIS A 26 -2.35 16.52 5.07
C HIS A 26 -3.81 16.94 4.90
N GLY A 27 -4.66 16.60 5.86
CA GLY A 27 -6.09 16.92 5.82
C GLY A 27 -6.84 16.33 7.00
N PRO A 28 -8.18 16.34 6.97
CA PRO A 28 -8.99 15.69 8.00
C PRO A 28 -8.63 14.20 8.16
N PRO A 29 -8.78 13.62 9.37
CA PRO A 29 -8.48 12.22 9.61
C PRO A 29 -9.36 11.31 8.74
N LEU A 30 -8.75 10.42 7.97
CA LEU A 30 -9.47 9.47 7.09
C LEU A 30 -10.23 8.38 7.86
N PHE A 31 -9.86 8.13 9.11
CA PHE A 31 -10.57 7.22 10.02
C PHE A 31 -10.61 7.78 11.44
N ARG A 32 -11.56 7.29 12.24
CA ARG A 32 -11.72 7.71 13.65
C ARG A 32 -10.80 6.89 14.57
N TYR A 33 -10.22 7.56 15.54
CA TYR A 33 -9.47 6.97 16.66
C TYR A 33 -9.79 7.73 17.96
N THR A 34 -9.34 7.23 19.10
CA THR A 34 -9.55 7.88 20.40
C THR A 34 -8.92 9.27 20.42
N GLY A 35 -9.74 10.32 20.56
CA GLY A 35 -9.28 11.72 20.48
C GLY A 35 -9.29 12.32 19.07
N SER A 36 -9.77 11.58 18.06
CA SER A 36 -9.90 12.12 16.69
C SER A 36 -10.90 13.27 16.63
N ASP A 37 -10.45 14.38 16.05
CA ASP A 37 -11.23 15.61 15.84
C ASP A 37 -11.25 15.89 14.33
N PRO A 38 -12.44 15.94 13.68
CA PRO A 38 -12.49 16.13 12.24
C PRO A 38 -12.04 17.53 11.78
N GLU A 39 -12.00 18.50 12.68
CA GLU A 39 -11.58 19.87 12.38
C GLU A 39 -10.05 20.02 12.44
N VAL A 40 -9.36 19.05 13.04
CA VAL A 40 -7.89 19.07 13.13
C VAL A 40 -7.30 18.28 11.97
N HIS A 41 -6.46 18.96 11.19
CA HIS A 41 -5.72 18.32 10.13
C HIS A 41 -4.58 17.47 10.68
N VAL A 42 -4.42 16.30 10.07
CA VAL A 42 -3.44 15.28 10.42
C VAL A 42 -2.74 14.81 9.16
N TRP A 43 -1.63 14.09 9.33
CA TRP A 43 -0.95 13.42 8.22
C TRP A 43 -1.55 12.04 8.01
N ASN A 44 -2.32 11.88 6.95
CA ASN A 44 -2.88 10.60 6.52
C ASN A 44 -1.89 9.87 5.62
N ILE A 45 -1.75 8.56 5.80
CA ILE A 45 -0.81 7.70 5.07
C ILE A 45 -1.57 6.49 4.56
N GLY A 46 -1.24 6.04 3.35
CA GLY A 46 -1.96 5.00 2.62
C GLY A 46 -2.78 5.53 1.45
N TRP A 47 -2.86 4.75 0.37
CA TRP A 47 -3.68 5.02 -0.80
C TRP A 47 -4.21 3.72 -1.44
N PRO A 48 -5.50 3.65 -1.82
CA PRO A 48 -6.52 4.69 -1.78
C PRO A 48 -7.19 4.87 -0.41
N LEU A 49 -6.87 4.00 0.55
CA LEU A 49 -7.42 4.02 1.90
C LEU A 49 -6.33 4.43 2.90
N GLY A 50 -6.69 5.28 3.87
CA GLY A 50 -5.79 5.65 4.95
C GLY A 50 -5.51 4.45 5.85
N THR A 51 -4.28 3.96 5.84
CA THR A 51 -3.83 2.86 6.70
C THR A 51 -3.22 3.38 8.00
N ALA A 52 -2.66 4.58 7.99
CA ALA A 52 -2.09 5.22 9.17
C ALA A 52 -2.41 6.71 9.21
N ILE A 53 -2.48 7.25 10.42
CA ILE A 53 -2.59 8.67 10.70
C ILE A 53 -1.49 9.05 11.68
N TYR A 54 -0.81 10.16 11.42
CA TYR A 54 0.01 10.83 12.41
C TYR A 54 -0.67 12.14 12.82
N ASP A 55 -1.15 12.18 14.06
CA ASP A 55 -1.65 13.37 14.74
C ASP A 55 -0.52 13.93 15.63
N PRO A 56 -0.09 15.20 15.45
CA PRO A 56 0.93 15.79 16.30
C PRO A 56 0.62 15.77 17.81
N ARG A 57 -0.66 15.67 18.20
CA ARG A 57 -1.10 15.66 19.60
C ARG A 57 -1.08 14.27 20.24
N TYR A 58 -1.39 13.23 19.47
CA TYR A 58 -1.62 11.87 19.96
C TYR A 58 -0.66 10.82 19.37
N GLY A 59 0.14 11.20 18.37
CA GLY A 59 1.14 10.35 17.72
C GLY A 59 0.57 9.53 16.57
N TRP A 60 1.10 8.31 16.42
CA TRP A 60 0.76 7.40 15.34
C TRP A 60 -0.47 6.54 15.68
N HIS A 61 -1.39 6.47 14.73
CA HIS A 61 -2.59 5.65 14.80
C HIS A 61 -2.70 4.78 13.54
N TRP A 62 -3.04 3.51 13.73
CA TRP A 62 -3.24 2.56 12.63
C TRP A 62 -4.75 2.34 12.43
N GLY A 63 -5.19 2.49 11.19
CA GLY A 63 -6.58 2.27 10.81
C GLY A 63 -6.92 0.77 10.74
N PRO A 64 -8.19 0.38 10.90
CA PRO A 64 -8.61 -1.01 10.74
C PRO A 64 -8.27 -1.57 9.34
N GLU A 65 -8.27 -0.70 8.33
CA GLU A 65 -7.92 -1.04 6.94
C GLU A 65 -6.46 -1.50 6.82
N ALA A 66 -5.55 -1.03 7.67
CA ALA A 66 -4.13 -1.42 7.63
C ALA A 66 -3.95 -2.93 7.82
N PHE A 67 -4.77 -3.55 8.65
CA PHE A 67 -4.72 -5.00 8.92
C PHE A 67 -5.18 -5.85 7.74
N VAL A 68 -5.85 -5.26 6.74
CA VAL A 68 -6.28 -5.96 5.53
C VAL A 68 -5.41 -5.57 4.34
N VAL A 69 -5.18 -4.27 4.16
CA VAL A 69 -4.46 -3.71 3.01
C VAL A 69 -3.00 -4.16 3.00
N LEU A 70 -2.28 -4.03 4.12
CA LEU A 70 -0.85 -4.38 4.16
C LEU A 70 -0.60 -5.87 3.91
N PRO A 71 -1.31 -6.83 4.57
CA PRO A 71 -1.13 -8.24 4.25
C PRO A 71 -1.50 -8.59 2.81
N LEU A 72 -2.57 -7.99 2.27
CA LEU A 72 -2.98 -8.22 0.88
C LEU A 72 -1.89 -7.78 -0.10
N GLN A 73 -1.30 -6.61 0.10
CA GLN A 73 -0.20 -6.11 -0.73
C GLN A 73 1.03 -7.03 -0.66
N VAL A 74 1.37 -7.52 0.54
CA VAL A 74 2.46 -8.50 0.71
C VAL A 74 2.17 -9.79 -0.05
N VAL A 75 0.95 -10.33 0.05
CA VAL A 75 0.55 -11.54 -0.69
C VAL A 75 0.61 -11.30 -2.21
N LEU A 76 0.10 -10.17 -2.71
CA LEU A 76 0.16 -9.82 -4.13
C LEU A 76 1.61 -9.70 -4.62
N LEU A 77 2.49 -9.09 -3.84
CA LEU A 77 3.92 -9.00 -4.14
C LEU A 77 4.57 -10.39 -4.22
N LEU A 78 4.28 -11.27 -3.26
CA LEU A 78 4.81 -12.65 -3.27
C LEU A 78 4.29 -13.47 -4.45
N VAL A 79 3.01 -13.35 -4.79
CA VAL A 79 2.42 -13.98 -5.98
C VAL A 79 3.10 -13.47 -7.25
N ALA A 80 3.32 -12.16 -7.35
CA ALA A 80 4.04 -11.58 -8.48
C ALA A 80 5.46 -12.16 -8.57
N ILE A 81 6.23 -12.18 -7.46
CA ILE A 81 7.59 -12.72 -7.39
C ILE A 81 7.65 -14.18 -7.82
N THR A 82 6.75 -15.01 -7.29
CA THR A 82 6.71 -16.45 -7.63
C THR A 82 6.34 -16.66 -9.10
N ALA A 83 5.34 -15.95 -9.64
CA ALA A 83 4.99 -16.00 -11.05
C ALA A 83 6.15 -15.61 -11.96
N TRP A 84 6.88 -14.54 -11.62
CA TRP A 84 8.07 -14.12 -12.36
C TRP A 84 9.19 -15.16 -12.33
N ARG A 85 9.45 -15.77 -11.16
CA ARG A 85 10.46 -16.83 -11.01
C ARG A 85 10.10 -18.07 -11.84
N LEU A 86 8.86 -18.55 -11.76
CA LEU A 86 8.37 -19.69 -12.53
C LEU A 86 8.47 -19.44 -14.03
N TRP A 87 8.05 -18.24 -14.47
CA TRP A 87 8.16 -17.84 -15.86
C TRP A 87 9.61 -17.81 -16.35
N ARG A 88 10.53 -17.23 -15.58
CA ARG A 88 11.97 -17.18 -15.91
C ARG A 88 12.58 -18.58 -16.01
N TRP A 89 12.13 -19.53 -15.19
CA TRP A 89 12.60 -20.91 -15.24
C TRP A 89 12.08 -21.67 -16.47
N SER A 90 10.79 -21.52 -16.81
CA SER A 90 10.21 -22.14 -18.01
C SER A 90 10.87 -21.67 -19.31
N SER A 91 11.39 -20.45 -19.35
CA SER A 91 12.03 -19.86 -20.53
C SER A 91 13.46 -20.33 -20.79
N LYS A 92 14.06 -21.11 -19.87
CA LYS A 92 15.42 -21.66 -20.00
C LYS A 92 15.44 -23.10 -20.55
N ARG A 93 14.29 -23.76 -20.61
CA ARG A 93 14.13 -25.08 -21.22
C ARG A 93 13.69 -24.89 -22.66
#